data_AF-A0A1S8TL29-F1
#
_entry.id   AF-A0A1S8TL29-F1
#
_cell.length_a   1.000
_cell.length_b   1.000
_cell.length_c   1.000
_cell.angle_alpha   90.00
_cell.angle_beta   90.00
_cell.angle_gamma   90.00
#
_symmetry.space_group_name_H-M   'P 1'
#
loop_
_entity.id
_entity.type
_entity.pdbx_description
1 polymer ?
#
loop_
_entity_poly.entity_id
_entity_poly.type
_entity_poly.pdbx_seq_one_letter_code
_entity_poly.pdbx_strand_id
1 'polypeptide(L)'
;MINELNVKLQQEGVRIVIKGIAEILESARLAPSGNNTQSWNYIIVKSEELRRKVMEACHNQKWMMTAPVFIVSVADVRCRIKEDISINDNSSQDEVKRIIRDTAISNGYMLLQANNSGLGVCWVAEFTQEEIRPVLNIPSDKYVLGVITVGYPDEAPKSQPRKNISDIVHYEFW
;
A
#
# COMPACT_ATOMS: atom_id res chain seq x y z
N MET A 1 14.80 -0.07 -34.59
CA MET A 1 15.75 -0.74 -33.67
C MET A 1 15.76 -0.14 -32.26
N ILE A 2 16.14 1.13 -32.02
CA ILE A 2 16.17 1.71 -30.65
C ILE A 2 14.79 1.73 -29.98
N ASN A 3 13.73 2.14 -30.70
CA ASN A 3 12.37 2.15 -30.16
C ASN A 3 11.82 0.75 -29.85
N GLU A 4 12.15 -0.27 -30.64
CA GLU A 4 11.70 -1.65 -30.41
C GLU A 4 12.43 -2.29 -29.22
N LEU A 5 13.72 -1.97 -29.03
CA LEU A 5 14.48 -2.41 -27.87
C LEU A 5 13.94 -1.78 -26.58
N ASN A 6 13.62 -0.49 -26.60
CA ASN A 6 13.01 0.22 -25.48
C ASN A 6 11.62 -0.32 -25.13
N VAL A 7 10.78 -0.59 -26.14
CA VAL A 7 9.45 -1.20 -25.93
C VAL A 7 9.56 -2.61 -25.33
N LYS A 8 10.52 -3.42 -25.79
CA LYS A 8 10.78 -4.75 -25.22
C LYS A 8 11.27 -4.67 -23.77
N LEU A 9 12.23 -3.79 -23.48
CA LEU A 9 12.72 -3.57 -22.11
C LEU A 9 11.60 -3.07 -21.17
N GLN A 10 10.73 -2.20 -21.66
CA GLN A 10 9.56 -1.72 -20.91
C GLN A 10 8.53 -2.84 -20.67
N GLN A 11 8.25 -3.67 -21.68
CA GLN A 11 7.37 -4.84 -21.53
C GLN A 11 7.96 -5.91 -20.59
N GLU A 12 9.28 -6.11 -20.62
CA GLU A 12 9.99 -7.03 -19.75
C GLU A 12 10.02 -6.52 -18.31
N GLY A 13 10.29 -5.23 -18.10
CA GLY A 13 10.14 -4.57 -16.80
C GLY A 13 8.73 -4.71 -16.24
N VAL A 14 7.69 -4.46 -17.04
CA VAL A 14 6.30 -4.67 -16.60
C VAL A 14 6.04 -6.14 -16.23
N ARG A 15 6.59 -7.10 -16.98
CA ARG A 15 6.42 -8.53 -16.70
C ARG A 15 7.07 -8.94 -15.39
N ILE A 16 8.27 -8.43 -15.08
CA ILE A 16 8.95 -8.77 -13.83
C ILE A 16 8.28 -8.06 -12.65
N VAL A 17 7.80 -6.82 -12.80
CA VAL A 17 6.95 -6.16 -11.79
C VAL A 17 5.72 -7.02 -11.47
N ILE A 18 5.04 -7.58 -12.48
CA ILE A 18 3.88 -8.46 -12.25
C ILE A 18 4.25 -9.71 -11.47
N LYS A 19 5.41 -10.33 -11.74
CA LYS A 19 5.89 -11.48 -10.97
C LYS A 19 6.19 -11.08 -9.52
N GLY A 20 6.90 -9.97 -9.33
CA GLY A 20 7.22 -9.47 -8.00
C GLY A 20 5.98 -9.07 -7.19
N ILE A 21 4.91 -8.60 -7.83
CA ILE A 21 3.63 -8.31 -7.16
C ILE A 21 3.06 -9.56 -6.47
N ALA A 22 3.16 -10.73 -7.09
CA ALA A 22 2.66 -11.96 -6.45
C ALA A 22 3.48 -12.30 -5.19
N GLU A 23 4.80 -12.15 -5.25
CA GLU A 23 5.71 -12.44 -4.12
C GLU A 23 5.49 -11.47 -2.96
N ILE A 24 5.34 -10.16 -3.23
CA ILE A 24 5.10 -9.17 -2.17
C ILE A 24 3.71 -9.34 -1.54
N LEU A 25 2.69 -9.72 -2.31
CA LEU A 25 1.35 -10.01 -1.77
C LEU A 25 1.33 -11.30 -0.95
N GLU A 26 2.12 -12.30 -1.33
CA GLU A 26 2.27 -13.52 -0.54
C GLU A 26 2.94 -13.21 0.82
N SER A 27 3.97 -12.36 0.83
CA SER A 27 4.55 -11.86 2.09
C SER A 27 3.51 -11.13 2.96
N ALA A 28 2.70 -10.27 2.34
CA ALA A 28 1.61 -9.56 3.02
C ALA A 28 0.60 -10.55 3.65
N ARG A 29 0.21 -11.59 2.91
CA ARG A 29 -0.72 -12.65 3.36
C ARG A 29 -0.21 -13.41 4.58
N LEU A 30 1.11 -13.58 4.70
CA LEU A 30 1.76 -14.29 5.81
C LEU A 30 1.98 -13.43 7.05
N ALA A 31 1.67 -12.14 7.00
CA ALA A 31 1.77 -11.26 8.15
C ALA A 31 0.85 -11.71 9.30
N PRO A 32 1.22 -11.47 10.57
CA PRO A 32 0.35 -11.78 11.70
C PRO A 32 -0.82 -10.79 11.79
N SER A 33 -1.94 -11.23 12.38
CA SER A 33 -3.06 -10.37 12.74
C SER A 33 -3.70 -10.79 14.07
N GLY A 34 -4.30 -9.84 14.79
CA GLY A 34 -5.01 -10.14 16.03
C GLY A 34 -6.16 -11.12 15.79
N ASN A 35 -6.20 -12.23 16.54
CA ASN A 35 -7.16 -13.32 16.34
C ASN A 35 -7.16 -13.94 14.94
N ASN A 36 -6.06 -13.78 14.18
CA ASN A 36 -5.92 -14.24 12.81
C ASN A 36 -7.03 -13.74 11.85
N THR A 37 -7.58 -12.54 12.10
CA THR A 37 -8.70 -12.00 11.32
C THR A 37 -8.33 -11.62 9.90
N GLN A 38 -7.06 -11.37 9.60
CA GLN A 38 -6.54 -11.07 8.26
C GLN A 38 -7.36 -9.97 7.57
N SER A 39 -7.44 -8.79 8.20
CA SER A 39 -8.35 -7.71 7.78
C SER A 39 -8.00 -7.07 6.44
N TRP A 40 -6.85 -7.39 5.85
CA TRP A 40 -6.34 -6.75 4.65
C TRP A 40 -6.99 -7.28 3.36
N ASN A 41 -7.15 -6.36 2.42
CA ASN A 41 -7.57 -6.57 1.04
C ASN A 41 -6.72 -5.66 0.16
N TYR A 42 -6.47 -6.07 -1.08
CA TYR A 42 -5.60 -5.34 -2.00
C TYR A 42 -6.24 -5.17 -3.36
N ILE A 43 -6.25 -3.93 -3.86
CA ILE A 43 -6.69 -3.62 -5.22
C ILE A 43 -5.47 -3.28 -6.06
N ILE A 44 -5.21 -4.08 -7.10
CA ILE A 44 -4.08 -3.88 -8.02
C ILE A 44 -4.52 -3.01 -9.18
N VAL A 45 -3.99 -1.78 -9.23
CA VAL A 45 -4.34 -0.76 -10.21
C VAL A 45 -3.22 -0.63 -11.24
N LYS A 46 -3.47 -1.12 -12.47
CA LYS A 46 -2.49 -1.11 -13.57
C LYS A 46 -2.82 -0.10 -14.66
N SER A 47 -4.11 0.14 -14.94
CA SER A 47 -4.51 1.03 -16.03
C SER A 47 -4.06 2.46 -15.73
N GLU A 48 -3.51 3.12 -16.76
CA GLU A 48 -3.04 4.50 -16.63
C GLU A 48 -4.17 5.44 -16.19
N GLU A 49 -5.37 5.26 -16.75
CA GLU A 49 -6.55 6.03 -16.38
C GLU A 49 -6.89 5.92 -14.89
N LEU A 50 -6.91 4.70 -14.34
CA LEU A 50 -7.28 4.51 -12.94
C LEU A 50 -6.16 4.92 -12.00
N ARG A 51 -4.88 4.70 -12.36
CA ARG A 51 -3.74 5.26 -11.64
C ARG A 51 -3.80 6.78 -11.59
N ARG A 52 -4.19 7.45 -12.68
CA ARG A 52 -4.36 8.91 -12.71
C ARG A 52 -5.42 9.39 -11.71
N LYS A 53 -6.59 8.76 -11.70
CA LYS A 53 -7.67 9.08 -10.75
C LYS A 53 -7.23 8.87 -9.29
N VAL A 54 -6.49 7.80 -9.02
CA VAL A 54 -5.93 7.54 -7.68
C VAL A 54 -4.91 8.62 -7.29
N MET A 55 -4.03 9.03 -8.20
CA MET A 55 -3.03 10.08 -7.97
C MET A 55 -3.68 11.45 -7.73
N GLU A 56 -4.76 11.77 -8.46
CA GLU A 56 -5.58 12.97 -8.25
C GLU A 56 -6.19 12.98 -6.84
N ALA A 57 -6.77 11.86 -6.40
CA ALA A 57 -7.28 11.69 -5.04
C ALA A 57 -6.18 11.79 -3.97
N CYS A 58 -4.94 11.41 -4.31
CA CYS A 58 -3.76 11.59 -3.45
C CYS A 58 -3.12 13.00 -3.59
N HIS A 59 -3.95 14.02 -3.78
CA HIS A 59 -3.59 15.44 -3.90
C HIS A 59 -2.59 15.75 -5.02
N ASN A 60 -2.79 15.14 -6.19
CA ASN A 60 -2.06 15.42 -7.42
C ASN A 60 -0.53 15.17 -7.34
N GLN A 61 -0.12 14.15 -6.60
CA GLN A 61 1.27 13.73 -6.49
C GLN A 61 1.78 13.05 -7.78
N LYS A 62 2.08 13.86 -8.80
CA LYS A 62 2.41 13.41 -10.17
C LYS A 62 3.54 12.38 -10.25
N TRP A 63 4.49 12.41 -9.30
CA TRP A 63 5.58 11.44 -9.23
C TRP A 63 5.07 10.00 -9.10
N MET A 64 3.89 9.77 -8.52
CA MET A 64 3.28 8.43 -8.41
C MET A 64 3.14 7.78 -9.78
N MET A 65 2.83 8.55 -10.83
CA MET A 65 2.58 8.02 -12.17
C MET A 65 3.81 7.40 -12.85
N THR A 66 5.01 7.64 -12.32
CA THR A 66 6.24 6.94 -12.74
C THR A 66 6.19 5.44 -12.45
N ALA A 67 5.48 5.04 -11.39
CA ALA A 67 5.31 3.64 -11.05
C ALA A 67 4.25 2.99 -11.95
N PRO A 68 4.56 1.85 -12.61
CA PRO A 68 3.64 1.17 -13.52
C PRO A 68 2.42 0.54 -12.83
N VAL A 69 2.49 0.30 -11.51
CA VAL A 69 1.41 -0.35 -10.76
C VAL A 69 1.21 0.33 -9.41
N PHE A 70 -0.04 0.54 -9.00
CA PHE A 70 -0.40 0.87 -7.63
C PHE A 70 -1.08 -0.32 -6.95
N ILE A 71 -0.84 -0.49 -5.66
CA ILE A 71 -1.54 -1.43 -4.79
C ILE A 71 -2.27 -0.59 -3.74
N VAL A 72 -3.60 -0.57 -3.78
CA VAL A 72 -4.40 0.11 -2.77
C VAL A 72 -4.69 -0.88 -1.65
N SER A 73 -4.20 -0.58 -0.45
CA SER A 73 -4.36 -1.38 0.76
C SER A 73 -5.64 -0.98 1.50
N VAL A 74 -6.52 -1.95 1.70
CA VAL A 74 -7.86 -1.76 2.25
C VAL A 74 -8.07 -2.71 3.43
N ALA A 75 -8.50 -2.19 4.57
CA ALA A 75 -8.88 -2.96 5.74
C ALA A 75 -10.40 -3.17 5.79
N ASP A 76 -10.83 -4.40 6.10
CA ASP A 76 -12.22 -4.78 6.25
C ASP A 76 -12.63 -4.91 7.72
N VAL A 77 -13.49 -4.01 8.19
CA VAL A 77 -13.99 -4.03 9.57
C VAL A 77 -14.96 -5.18 9.81
N ARG A 78 -15.54 -5.77 8.76
CA ARG A 78 -16.51 -6.87 8.87
C ARG A 78 -15.90 -8.17 9.39
N CYS A 79 -14.57 -8.29 9.39
CA CYS A 79 -13.88 -9.38 10.07
C CYS A 79 -14.11 -9.35 11.59
N ARG A 80 -14.51 -8.19 12.15
CA ARG A 80 -14.68 -7.93 13.59
C ARG A 80 -16.10 -7.47 13.97
N ILE A 81 -16.73 -6.63 13.15
CA ILE A 81 -18.08 -6.08 13.39
C ILE A 81 -19.05 -6.70 12.37
N LYS A 82 -20.14 -7.33 12.81
CA LYS A 82 -21.08 -7.98 11.88
C LYS A 82 -22.23 -7.07 11.49
N GLU A 83 -22.55 -6.10 12.33
CA GLU A 83 -23.56 -5.08 12.14
C GLU A 83 -23.19 -4.11 11.02
N ASP A 84 -24.20 -3.44 10.47
CA ASP A 84 -23.98 -2.39 9.48
C ASP A 84 -23.31 -1.18 10.11
N ILE A 85 -22.19 -0.78 9.51
CA ILE A 85 -21.35 0.32 9.98
C ILE A 85 -20.77 1.07 8.78
N SER A 86 -20.59 2.37 8.96
CA SER A 86 -19.81 3.23 8.05
C SER A 86 -18.62 3.76 8.83
N ILE A 87 -17.42 3.65 8.27
CA ILE A 87 -16.18 4.11 8.88
C ILE A 87 -15.48 5.15 8.01
N ASN A 88 -14.74 6.06 8.64
CA ASN A 88 -13.97 7.11 7.98
C ASN A 88 -12.77 7.52 8.86
N ASP A 89 -12.05 8.56 8.44
CA ASP A 89 -10.83 9.05 9.12
C ASP A 89 -11.07 9.48 10.60
N ASN A 90 -12.32 9.76 10.98
CA ASN A 90 -12.71 10.16 12.34
C ASN A 90 -13.34 9.01 13.16
N SER A 91 -13.36 7.78 12.64
CA SER A 91 -13.90 6.62 13.34
C SER A 91 -13.15 6.31 14.64
N SER A 92 -13.84 6.37 15.76
CA SER A 92 -13.25 6.17 17.10
C SER A 92 -13.29 4.72 17.60
N GLN A 93 -13.96 3.82 16.87
CA GLN A 93 -14.19 2.44 17.28
C GLN A 93 -12.86 1.67 17.44
N ASP A 94 -12.74 0.88 18.50
CA ASP A 94 -11.51 0.13 18.76
C ASP A 94 -11.22 -0.93 17.69
N GLU A 95 -12.25 -1.56 17.13
CA GLU A 95 -12.06 -2.52 16.04
C GLU A 95 -11.50 -1.86 14.77
N VAL A 96 -11.81 -0.58 14.51
CA VAL A 96 -11.20 0.19 13.40
C VAL A 96 -9.70 0.36 13.65
N LYS A 97 -9.30 0.72 14.87
CA LYS A 97 -7.87 0.82 15.24
C LYS A 97 -7.15 -0.52 15.09
N ARG A 98 -7.83 -1.64 15.40
CA ARG A 98 -7.27 -2.99 15.28
C ARG A 98 -7.03 -3.38 13.83
N ILE A 99 -8.02 -3.21 12.95
CA ILE A 99 -7.85 -3.53 11.52
C ILE A 99 -6.78 -2.65 10.86
N ILE A 100 -6.64 -1.39 11.29
CA ILE A 100 -5.59 -0.50 10.79
C ILE A 100 -4.21 -1.03 11.19
N ARG A 101 -4.01 -1.44 12.46
CA ARG A 101 -2.75 -2.01 12.92
C ARG A 101 -2.41 -3.31 12.19
N ASP A 102 -3.38 -4.23 12.10
CA ASP A 102 -3.21 -5.53 11.43
C ASP A 102 -2.82 -5.32 9.95
N THR A 103 -3.54 -4.47 9.22
CA THR A 103 -3.25 -4.21 7.80
C THR A 103 -1.95 -3.42 7.60
N ALA A 104 -1.58 -2.53 8.52
CA ALA A 104 -0.29 -1.82 8.45
C ALA A 104 0.91 -2.76 8.62
N ILE A 105 0.82 -3.78 9.49
CA ILE A 105 1.85 -4.82 9.62
C ILE A 105 1.98 -5.58 8.31
N SER A 106 0.86 -5.97 7.71
CA SER A 106 0.82 -6.65 6.41
C SER A 106 1.45 -5.81 5.28
N ASN A 107 1.18 -4.50 5.26
CA ASN A 107 1.87 -3.57 4.35
C ASN A 107 3.38 -3.51 4.63
N GLY A 108 3.82 -3.54 5.88
CA GLY A 108 5.24 -3.59 6.24
C GLY A 108 5.96 -4.82 5.67
N TYR A 109 5.33 -5.99 5.74
CA TYR A 109 5.82 -7.23 5.12
C TYR A 109 5.93 -7.12 3.60
N MET A 110 4.94 -6.50 2.96
CA MET A 110 4.94 -6.24 1.52
C MET A 110 6.10 -5.32 1.11
N LEU A 111 6.32 -4.21 1.84
CA LEU A 111 7.39 -3.26 1.55
C LEU A 111 8.78 -3.88 1.74
N LEU A 112 8.96 -4.70 2.79
CA LEU A 112 10.21 -5.43 3.02
C LEU A 112 10.50 -6.43 1.89
N GLN A 113 9.48 -7.21 1.48
CA GLN A 113 9.64 -8.16 0.38
C GLN A 113 9.90 -7.45 -0.95
N ALA A 114 9.26 -6.31 -1.20
CA ALA A 114 9.50 -5.54 -2.42
C ALA A 114 10.97 -5.11 -2.51
N ASN A 115 11.51 -4.57 -1.43
CA ASN A 115 12.93 -4.21 -1.35
C ASN A 115 13.86 -5.42 -1.53
N ASN A 116 13.51 -6.58 -0.94
CA ASN A 116 14.28 -7.81 -1.09
C ASN A 116 14.25 -8.36 -2.54
N SER A 117 13.16 -8.16 -3.27
CA SER A 117 13.02 -8.52 -4.69
C SER A 117 13.58 -7.43 -5.64
N GLY A 118 14.21 -6.38 -5.12
CA GLY A 118 14.81 -5.30 -5.92
C GLY A 118 13.79 -4.33 -6.55
N LEU A 119 12.55 -4.32 -6.07
CA LEU A 119 11.51 -3.38 -6.51
C LEU A 119 11.56 -2.09 -5.70
N GLY A 120 11.28 -0.98 -6.38
CA GLY A 120 11.04 0.32 -5.77
C GLY A 120 9.60 0.43 -5.30
N VAL A 121 9.39 0.81 -4.04
CA VAL A 121 8.07 1.02 -3.45
C VAL A 121 8.00 2.30 -2.63
N CYS A 122 6.83 2.92 -2.62
CA CYS A 122 6.52 4.09 -1.77
C CYS A 122 5.11 3.96 -1.21
N TRP A 123 4.94 4.17 0.09
CA TRP A 123 3.63 4.26 0.75
C TRP A 123 3.13 5.71 0.68
N VAL A 124 1.98 5.91 0.05
CA VAL A 124 1.24 7.18 0.04
C VAL A 124 -0.02 7.06 0.89
N ALA A 125 -0.19 7.97 1.85
CA ALA A 125 -1.36 8.04 2.72
C ALA A 125 -1.97 9.46 2.77
N GLU A 126 -1.56 10.34 1.86
CA GLU A 126 -2.07 11.71 1.77
C GLU A 126 -3.36 11.72 0.94
N PHE A 127 -4.48 11.41 1.59
CA PHE A 127 -5.86 11.45 1.08
C PHE A 127 -6.82 11.25 2.27
N THR A 128 -8.10 11.50 2.04
CA THR A 128 -9.20 11.14 2.95
C THR A 128 -9.97 9.92 2.43
N GLN A 129 -10.70 9.23 3.31
CA GLN A 129 -11.58 8.14 2.89
C GLN A 129 -12.67 8.61 1.90
N GLU A 130 -13.11 9.86 2.00
CA GLU A 130 -14.10 10.46 1.09
C GLU A 130 -13.55 10.65 -0.33
N GLU A 131 -12.28 11.00 -0.47
CA GLU A 131 -11.64 11.20 -1.78
C GLU A 131 -11.32 9.88 -2.48
N ILE A 132 -10.72 8.91 -1.77
CA ILE A 132 -10.16 7.72 -2.42
C ILE A 132 -11.20 6.62 -2.68
N ARG A 133 -12.19 6.44 -1.80
CA ARG A 133 -13.13 5.32 -1.92
C ARG A 133 -13.98 5.37 -3.20
N PRO A 134 -14.56 6.52 -3.60
CA PRO A 134 -15.36 6.61 -4.82
C PRO A 134 -14.57 6.24 -6.08
N VAL A 135 -13.27 6.52 -6.11
CA VAL A 135 -12.41 6.20 -7.27
C VAL A 135 -12.40 4.71 -7.60
N LEU A 136 -12.46 3.87 -6.55
CA LEU A 136 -12.33 2.42 -6.65
C LEU A 136 -13.60 1.66 -6.24
N ASN A 137 -14.72 2.37 -6.07
CA ASN A 137 -16.00 1.83 -5.58
C ASN A 137 -15.85 1.05 -4.26
N ILE A 138 -15.03 1.57 -3.35
CA ILE A 138 -14.78 0.93 -2.05
C ILE A 138 -15.96 1.24 -1.10
N PRO A 139 -16.61 0.22 -0.51
CA PRO A 139 -17.74 0.43 0.40
C PRO A 139 -17.39 1.22 1.66
N SER A 140 -18.42 1.76 2.31
CA SER A 140 -18.25 2.60 3.51
C SER A 140 -17.80 1.85 4.76
N ASP A 141 -17.90 0.52 4.78
CA ASP A 141 -17.44 -0.35 5.87
C ASP A 141 -15.99 -0.85 5.68
N LYS A 142 -15.28 -0.25 4.72
CA LYS A 142 -13.87 -0.51 4.43
C LYS A 142 -13.05 0.74 4.68
N TYR A 143 -11.80 0.55 5.12
CA TYR A 143 -10.86 1.63 5.41
C TYR A 143 -9.63 1.52 4.53
N VAL A 144 -9.34 2.53 3.72
CA VAL A 144 -8.13 2.57 2.87
C VAL A 144 -6.95 3.06 3.71
N LEU A 145 -5.90 2.25 3.84
CA LEU A 145 -4.71 2.61 4.64
C LEU A 145 -3.67 3.36 3.82
N GLY A 146 -3.59 3.08 2.53
CA GLY A 146 -2.55 3.63 1.70
C GLY A 146 -2.57 3.12 0.27
N VAL A 147 -1.92 3.88 -0.59
CA VAL A 147 -1.59 3.51 -1.96
C VAL A 147 -0.10 3.22 -1.99
N ILE A 148 0.28 1.98 -2.30
CA ILE A 148 1.66 1.58 -2.49
C ILE A 148 1.98 1.64 -3.98
N THR A 149 2.84 2.56 -4.40
CA THR A 149 3.36 2.60 -5.77
C THR A 149 4.45 1.53 -5.92
N VAL A 150 4.43 0.75 -7.01
CA VAL A 150 5.39 -0.34 -7.26
C VAL A 150 6.00 -0.18 -8.65
N GLY A 151 7.32 -0.20 -8.72
CA GLY A 151 8.06 -0.10 -9.98
C GLY A 151 9.50 -0.58 -9.87
N TYR A 152 10.27 -0.34 -10.93
CA TYR A 152 11.71 -0.48 -10.88
C TYR A 152 12.34 0.81 -10.39
N PRO A 153 13.29 0.74 -9.45
CA PRO A 153 13.98 1.94 -8.99
C PRO A 153 14.92 2.43 -10.09
N ASP A 154 14.66 3.64 -10.60
CA ASP A 154 15.56 4.34 -11.53
C ASP A 154 16.59 5.21 -10.78
N GLU A 155 16.48 5.25 -9.45
CA GLU A 155 17.34 6.02 -8.55
C GLU A 155 17.66 5.21 -7.29
N ALA A 156 18.83 5.45 -6.71
CA ALA A 156 19.25 4.89 -5.42
C ALA A 156 19.49 6.05 -4.42
N PRO A 157 18.42 6.66 -3.87
CA PRO A 157 18.57 7.78 -2.96
C PRO A 157 19.32 7.36 -1.70
N LYS A 158 20.10 8.29 -1.14
CA LYS A 158 20.74 8.07 0.17
C LYS A 158 19.67 7.84 1.22
N SER A 159 19.94 6.90 2.14
CA SER A 159 19.06 6.66 3.28
C SER A 159 18.90 7.95 4.09
N GLN A 160 17.64 8.34 4.31
CA GLN A 160 17.31 9.45 5.20
C GLN A 160 17.80 9.14 6.63
N PRO A 161 18.24 10.14 7.42
CA PRO A 161 18.63 9.92 8.79
C PRO A 161 17.50 9.27 9.60
N ARG A 162 17.86 8.43 10.56
CA ARG A 162 16.94 7.84 11.54
C ARG A 162 17.30 8.37 12.93
N LYS A 163 16.31 8.41 13.83
CA LYS A 163 16.57 8.68 15.25
C LYS A 163 17.57 7.66 15.80
N ASN A 164 18.30 8.03 16.85
CA ASN A 164 19.14 7.05 17.53
C ASN A 164 18.24 6.02 18.21
N ILE A 165 18.74 4.80 18.38
CA ILE A 165 17.99 3.73 19.05
C ILE A 165 17.61 4.13 20.49
N SER A 166 18.48 4.89 21.16
CA SER A 166 18.25 5.44 22.51
C SER A 166 17.09 6.42 22.58
N ASP A 167 16.67 7.02 21.47
CA ASP A 167 15.59 8.02 21.43
C ASP A 167 14.20 7.37 21.32
N ILE A 168 14.16 6.05 21.08
CA ILE A 168 12.91 5.29 20.85
C ILE A 168 12.80 4.03 21.71
N VAL A 169 13.83 3.72 22.51
CA VAL A 169 13.85 2.55 23.40
C VAL A 169 13.84 3.03 24.85
N HIS A 170 12.84 2.57 25.58
CA HIS A 170 12.68 2.78 27.01
C HIS A 170 12.65 1.42 27.70
N TYR A 171 13.30 1.29 28.86
CA TYR A 171 13.31 0.05 29.63
C TYR A 171 12.29 0.16 30.77
N GLU A 172 11.43 -0.85 30.91
CA GLU A 172 10.33 -0.96 31.88
C GLU A 172 9.18 0.05 31.72
N PHE A 173 9.47 1.36 31.75
CA PHE A 173 8.49 2.44 31.70
C PHE A 173 8.77 3.39 30.54
N TRP A 174 7.79 4.26 30.23
CA TRP A 174 7.97 5.35 29.27
C TRP A 174 8.91 6.44 29.80
#